data_AF-A0A7X6L1H4-F1
#
_entry.id   AF-A0A7X6L1H4-F1
#
_cell.length_a   1.000
_cell.length_b   1.000
_cell.length_c   1.000
_cell.angle_alpha   90.00
_cell.angle_beta   90.00
_cell.angle_gamma   90.00
#
_symmetry.space_group_name_H-M   'P 1'
#
loop_
_entity.id
_entity.type
_entity.pdbx_description
1 polymer ?
#
loop_
_entity_poly.entity_id
_entity_poly.type
_entity_poly.pdbx_seq_one_letter_code
_entity_poly.pdbx_strand_id
1 'polypeptide(L)'
;MDRTFPSESFYLVTAQYLHSPAARDGERTRIPGRAAEAVAPGGLLLIVGYAQWPFWVLEPPIDVHFPTTVEVRAGLALDPAEWQGGSG
;
A
#
# COMPACT_ATOMS: atom_id res chain seq x y z
N MET A 1 -18.34 16.88 -4.05
CA MET A 1 -18.48 15.85 -5.09
C MET A 1 -17.88 14.58 -4.52
N ASP A 2 -18.72 13.68 -4.01
CA ASP A 2 -18.26 12.41 -3.46
C ASP A 2 -17.99 11.46 -4.63
N ARG A 3 -16.75 11.49 -5.12
CA ARG A 3 -16.25 10.43 -5.99
C ARG A 3 -15.91 9.23 -5.11
N THR A 4 -16.90 8.38 -4.88
CA THR A 4 -16.70 7.07 -4.28
C THR A 4 -15.93 6.18 -5.25
N PHE A 5 -15.08 5.31 -4.71
CA PHE A 5 -14.38 4.31 -5.49
C PHE A 5 -15.39 3.39 -6.21
N PRO A 6 -15.13 2.96 -7.46
CA PRO A 6 -16.03 2.04 -8.15
C PRO A 6 -16.25 0.76 -7.33
N SER A 7 -17.47 0.23 -7.34
CA SER A 7 -17.82 -1.03 -6.67
C SER A 7 -17.39 -2.28 -7.45
N GLU A 8 -16.87 -2.08 -8.66
CA GLU A 8 -16.38 -3.15 -9.54
C GLU A 8 -14.96 -3.58 -9.14
N SER A 9 -14.62 -4.84 -9.43
CA SER A 9 -13.28 -5.38 -9.24
C SER A 9 -12.41 -5.26 -10.50
N PHE A 10 -11.11 -5.06 -10.34
CA PHE A 10 -10.14 -4.87 -11.42
C PHE A 10 -9.09 -5.97 -11.42
N TYR A 11 -8.62 -6.38 -12.60
CA TYR A 11 -7.53 -7.36 -12.73
C TYR A 11 -6.14 -6.76 -12.43
N LEU A 12 -6.01 -5.44 -12.41
CA LEU A 12 -4.80 -4.75 -11.99
C LEU A 12 -5.19 -3.56 -11.12
N VAL A 13 -4.75 -3.57 -9.87
CA VAL A 13 -4.83 -2.43 -8.97
C VAL A 13 -3.42 -2.02 -8.60
N THR A 14 -3.10 -0.74 -8.77
CA THR A 14 -1.82 -0.18 -8.35
C THR A 14 -2.02 0.91 -7.30
N ALA A 15 -1.20 0.88 -6.25
CA ALA A 15 -1.23 1.85 -5.16
C ALA A 15 0.19 2.38 -4.96
N GLN A 16 0.41 3.66 -5.29
CA GLN A 16 1.75 4.22 -5.40
C GLN A 16 1.89 5.49 -4.55
N TYR A 17 2.94 5.54 -3.72
CA TYR A 17 3.34 6.72 -2.96
C TYR A 17 2.23 7.33 -2.08
N LEU A 18 1.35 6.48 -1.52
CA LEU A 18 0.21 6.89 -0.69
C LEU A 18 0.58 7.21 0.77
N HIS A 19 1.87 7.37 1.04
CA HIS A 19 2.42 7.70 2.35
C HIS A 19 2.40 9.21 2.56
N SER A 20 1.24 9.77 2.91
CA SER A 20 1.13 11.20 3.25
C SER A 20 1.91 11.52 4.53
N PRO A 21 2.76 12.56 4.57
CA PRO A 21 3.35 13.08 5.82
C PRO A 21 2.29 13.52 6.85
N ALA A 22 1.10 13.90 6.38
CA ALA A 22 -0.05 14.26 7.21
C ALA A 22 -1.03 13.09 7.42
N ALA A 23 -0.62 11.86 7.12
CA ALA A 23 -1.46 10.69 7.28
C ALA A 23 -1.89 10.55 8.74
N ARG A 24 -3.19 10.41 8.97
CA ARG A 24 -3.72 10.10 10.29
C ARG A 24 -3.30 8.69 10.71
N ASP A 25 -3.30 8.43 12.02
CA ASP A 25 -3.00 7.10 12.56
C ASP A 25 -3.82 6.01 11.85
N GLY A 26 -3.11 5.04 11.27
CA GLY A 26 -3.69 3.92 10.53
C GLY A 26 -4.11 4.19 9.08
N GLU A 27 -4.04 5.42 8.54
CA GLU A 27 -4.31 5.67 7.10
C GLU A 27 -3.35 4.90 6.20
N ARG A 28 -2.09 4.76 6.63
CA ARG A 28 -1.03 4.03 5.91
C ARG A 28 -1.33 2.54 5.76
N THR A 29 -2.15 1.96 6.64
CA THR A 29 -2.55 0.54 6.60
C THR A 29 -3.91 0.37 5.92
N ARG A 30 -4.84 1.31 6.10
CA ARG A 30 -6.21 1.22 5.54
C ARG A 30 -6.26 1.37 4.02
N ILE A 31 -5.44 2.24 3.45
CA ILE A 31 -5.45 2.50 2.01
C ILE A 31 -5.01 1.26 1.21
N PRO A 32 -3.90 0.58 1.56
CA PRO A 32 -3.53 -0.69 0.91
C PRO A 32 -4.60 -1.79 1.05
N GLY A 33 -5.28 -1.90 2.20
CA GLY A 33 -6.38 -2.86 2.40
C GLY A 33 -7.53 -2.65 1.41
N ARG A 34 -7.98 -1.40 1.24
CA ARG A 34 -9.01 -1.06 0.24
C ARG A 34 -8.57 -1.34 -1.20
N ALA A 35 -7.28 -1.19 -1.50
CA ALA A 35 -6.76 -1.53 -2.80
C ALA A 35 -6.84 -3.05 -3.06
N ALA A 36 -6.62 -3.88 -2.04
CA ALA A 36 -6.78 -5.33 -2.15
C ALA A 36 -8.24 -5.75 -2.39
N GLU A 37 -9.21 -5.11 -1.71
CA GLU A 37 -10.65 -5.35 -1.91
C GLU A 37 -11.12 -5.09 -3.35
N ALA A 38 -10.43 -4.22 -4.08
CA ALA A 38 -10.75 -3.88 -5.47
C ALA A 38 -10.15 -4.88 -6.48
N VAL A 39 -9.38 -5.88 -6.05
CA VAL A 39 -8.75 -6.84 -6.96
C VAL A 39 -9.69 -8.00 -7.25
N ALA A 40 -9.95 -8.25 -8.54
CA ALA A 40 -10.72 -9.40 -8.98
C ALA A 40 -9.95 -10.70 -8.70
N PRO A 41 -10.62 -11.84 -8.45
CA PRO A 41 -9.95 -13.14 -8.35
C PRO A 41 -9.05 -13.41 -9.57
N GLY A 42 -7.78 -13.76 -9.32
CA GLY A 42 -6.75 -13.95 -10.35
C GLY A 42 -6.10 -12.65 -10.85
N GLY A 43 -6.45 -11.49 -10.28
CA GLY A 43 -5.82 -10.20 -10.56
C GLY A 43 -4.54 -9.94 -9.77
N LEU A 44 -3.93 -8.78 -10.01
CA LEU A 44 -2.67 -8.35 -9.40
C LEU A 44 -2.85 -7.05 -8.60
N LEU A 45 -2.28 -7.06 -7.38
CA LEU A 45 -2.04 -5.87 -6.58
C LEU A 45 -0.57 -5.48 -6.62
N LEU A 46 -0.26 -4.27 -7.11
CA LEU A 46 1.09 -3.70 -7.07
C LEU A 46 1.14 -2.49 -6.13
N ILE A 47 1.91 -2.60 -5.05
CA ILE A 47 2.12 -1.53 -4.09
C ILE A 47 3.54 -0.97 -4.24
N VAL A 48 3.66 0.35 -4.36
CA VAL A 48 4.94 1.05 -4.45
C VAL A 48 5.01 2.11 -3.36
N GLY A 49 6.07 2.07 -2.56
CA GLY A 49 6.32 3.01 -1.46
C GLY A 49 7.77 3.48 -1.42
N TYR A 50 8.06 4.39 -0.50
CA TYR A 50 9.43 4.81 -0.21
C TYR A 50 10.09 3.79 0.71
N ALA A 51 11.30 3.36 0.35
CA ALA A 51 12.12 2.49 1.21
C ALA A 51 13.08 3.29 2.10
N GLN A 52 13.37 4.54 1.73
CA GLN A 52 14.28 5.44 2.44
C GLN A 52 14.09 6.87 1.96
N TRP A 53 14.74 7.81 2.65
CA TRP A 53 14.91 9.17 2.15
C TRP A 53 15.71 9.18 0.85
N PRO A 54 15.45 10.14 -0.04
CA PRO A 54 16.30 10.33 -1.21
C PRO A 54 17.76 10.59 -0.81
N PHE A 55 18.72 10.16 -1.64
CA PHE A 55 20.15 10.22 -1.33
C PHE A 55 20.69 11.64 -1.06
N TRP A 56 20.00 12.70 -1.51
CA TRP A 56 20.37 14.09 -1.29
C TRP A 56 19.90 14.65 0.07
N VAL A 57 19.11 13.88 0.83
CA VAL A 57 18.69 14.24 2.19
C VAL A 57 19.75 13.72 3.15
N LEU A 58 20.60 14.63 3.64
CA LEU A 58 21.67 14.30 4.58
C LEU A 58 21.17 14.21 6.03
N GLU A 59 20.17 15.02 6.38
CA GLU A 59 19.54 15.05 7.69
C GLU A 59 18.02 14.91 7.54
N PRO A 60 17.39 13.85 8.09
CA PRO A 60 15.94 13.67 8.04
C PRO A 60 15.20 14.87 8.67
N PRO A 61 14.27 15.52 7.97
CA PRO A 61 13.54 16.66 8.51
C PRO A 61 12.53 16.27 9.59
N ILE A 62 12.13 14.98 9.62
CA ILE A 62 11.23 14.36 10.58
C ILE A 62 11.62 12.89 10.75
N ASP A 63 11.29 12.32 11.91
CA ASP A 63 11.40 10.89 12.13
C ASP A 63 10.25 10.16 11.40
N VAL A 64 10.62 9.27 10.47
CA VAL A 64 9.66 8.54 9.63
C VAL A 64 10.12 7.08 9.55
N HIS A 65 9.21 6.19 9.92
CA HIS A 65 9.36 4.77 9.61
C HIS A 65 8.99 4.51 8.14
N PHE A 66 9.95 4.00 7.38
CA PHE A 66 9.71 3.47 6.03
C PHE A 66 9.43 1.97 6.15
N PRO A 67 8.20 1.51 5.86
CA PRO A 67 7.87 0.11 6.06
C PRO A 67 8.59 -0.77 5.05
N THR A 68 9.11 -1.90 5.53
CA THR A 68 9.62 -2.98 4.68
C THR A 68 8.49 -3.64 3.90
N THR A 69 8.82 -4.35 2.82
CA THR A 69 7.85 -5.15 2.06
C THR A 69 7.12 -6.17 2.96
N VAL A 70 7.81 -6.73 3.95
CA VAL A 70 7.23 -7.68 4.92
C VAL A 70 6.19 -7.00 5.80
N GLU A 71 6.50 -5.82 6.33
CA GLU A 71 5.55 -5.04 7.15
C GLU A 71 4.34 -4.58 6.35
N VAL A 72 4.53 -4.13 5.10
CA VAL A 72 3.42 -3.78 4.19
C VAL A 72 2.54 -5.00 3.96
N ARG A 73 3.14 -6.16 3.63
CA ARG A 73 2.39 -7.41 3.39
C ARG A 73 1.64 -7.86 4.63
N ALA A 74 2.26 -7.82 5.80
CA ALA A 74 1.62 -8.16 7.07
C ALA A 74 0.45 -7.21 7.38
N GLY A 75 0.62 -5.91 7.12
CA GLY A 75 -0.41 -4.90 7.33
C GLY A 75 -1.63 -5.03 6.41
N LEU A 76 -1.51 -5.71 5.27
CA LEU A 76 -2.66 -6.02 4.40
C LEU A 76 -3.59 -7.08 5.00
N ALA A 77 -3.09 -7.92 5.91
CA ALA A 77 -3.85 -9.01 6.53
C ALA A 77 -4.62 -9.90 5.52
N LEU A 78 -3.99 -10.19 4.38
CA LEU A 78 -4.61 -10.97 3.29
C LEU A 78 -4.80 -12.44 3.69
N ASP A 79 -5.93 -13.02 3.29
CA ASP A 79 -6.17 -14.46 3.45
C ASP A 79 -5.18 -15.25 2.57
N PRO A 80 -4.30 -16.09 3.17
CA PRO A 80 -3.36 -16.90 2.40
C PRO A 80 -4.03 -17.96 1.50
N ALA A 81 -5.31 -18.28 1.70
CA ALA A 81 -6.07 -19.15 0.81
C ALA A 81 -6.45 -18.44 -0.51
N GLU A 82 -6.61 -17.11 -0.49
CA GLU A 82 -7.00 -16.31 -1.65
C GLU A 82 -5.81 -15.61 -2.31
N TRP A 83 -4.76 -15.32 -1.53
CA TRP A 83 -3.62 -14.52 -1.97
C TRP A 83 -2.31 -15.29 -1.99
N GLN A 84 -1.64 -15.25 -3.13
CA GLN A 84 -0.30 -15.80 -3.31
C GLN A 84 0.74 -14.68 -3.14
N GLY A 85 1.78 -14.93 -2.37
CA GLY A 85 2.90 -13.99 -2.24
C GLY A 85 3.78 -14.02 -3.49
N GLY A 86 4.07 -12.84 -4.06
CA GLY A 86 5.18 -12.70 -5.01
C GLY A 86 6.50 -12.57 -4.26
N SER A 87 7.53 -13.29 -4.69
CA SER A 87 8.90 -13.07 -4.21
C SER A 87 9.40 -11.71 -4.68
N GLY A 88 9.78 -10.86 -3.73
CA GLY A 88 10.53 -9.61 -3.96
C GLY A 88 11.71 -9.58 -2.99
#